data_AF-F3M5I6-F1
#
_entry.id   AF-F3M5I6-F1
#
_cell.length_a   1.000
_cell.length_b   1.000
_cell.length_c   1.000
_cell.angle_alpha   90.00
_cell.angle_beta   90.00
_cell.angle_gamma   90.00
#
_symmetry.space_group_name_H-M   'P 1'
#
loop_
_entity.id
_entity.type
_entity.pdbx_description
1 polymer ?
#
loop_
_entity_poly.entity_id
_entity_poly.type
_entity_poly.pdbx_seq_one_letter_code
_entity_poly.pdbx_strand_id
1 'polypeptide(L)' 'MGKLFTQPVERSIQPIIKLMDNPPSQPLIAWDRTKPVDLDLPTLSKKDALKLYQLTKHIL' A
#
# COMPACT_ATOMS: atom_id res chain seq x y z
N MET A 1 8.42 -11.85 -23.82
CA MET A 1 6.98 -11.60 -23.56
C MET A 1 6.80 -10.78 -22.28
N GLY A 2 7.33 -9.54 -22.21
CA GLY A 2 7.29 -8.73 -20.96
C GLY A 2 6.86 -7.26 -21.15
N LYS A 3 6.63 -6.82 -22.39
CA LYS A 3 6.27 -5.43 -22.73
C LYS A 3 4.76 -5.14 -22.65
N LEU A 4 3.91 -6.16 -22.53
CA LEU A 4 2.46 -5.99 -22.64
C LEU A 4 1.80 -5.45 -21.35
N PHE A 5 2.50 -5.48 -20.22
CA PHE A 5 1.94 -5.12 -18.90
C PHE A 5 2.65 -3.93 -18.23
N THR A 6 3.56 -3.26 -18.92
CA THR A 6 4.33 -2.13 -18.37
C THR A 6 3.76 -0.81 -18.88
N GLN A 7 3.43 0.10 -17.96
CA GLN A 7 3.00 1.46 -18.26
C GLN A 7 4.11 2.47 -17.91
N PRO A 8 4.14 3.66 -18.56
CA PRO A 8 5.08 4.72 -18.19
C PRO A 8 5.00 5.10 -16.71
N VAL A 9 6.11 5.55 -16.14
CA VAL A 9 6.19 5.96 -14.73
C VAL A 9 5.18 7.05 -14.44
N GLU A 10 5.06 8.02 -15.35
CA GLU A 10 4.17 9.17 -15.25
C GLU A 10 2.71 8.73 -15.09
N ARG A 11 2.31 7.62 -15.72
CA ARG A 11 0.97 7.04 -15.55
C ARG A 11 0.84 6.23 -14.27
N SER A 12 1.88 5.50 -13.90
CA SER A 12 1.88 4.65 -12.70
C SER A 12 1.72 5.41 -11.40
N ILE A 13 2.23 6.65 -11.34
CA ILE A 13 2.19 7.47 -10.12
C ILE A 13 0.88 8.24 -9.95
N GLN A 14 0.07 8.41 -11.01
CA GLN A 14 -1.16 9.21 -10.95
C GLN A 14 -2.13 8.81 -9.82
N PRO A 15 -2.34 7.51 -9.52
CA PRO A 15 -3.22 7.11 -8.41
C PRO A 15 -2.74 7.61 -7.04
N ILE A 16 -1.41 7.67 -6.84
CA ILE A 16 -0.79 8.15 -5.60
C ILE A 16 -0.93 9.67 -5.49
N ILE A 17 -0.66 10.40 -6.58
CA ILE A 17 -0.86 11.86 -6.62
C ILE A 17 -2.32 12.20 -6.27
N LYS A 18 -3.29 11.52 -6.91
CA LYS A 18 -4.71 11.73 -6.64
C LYS A 18 -5.10 11.43 -5.19
N LEU A 19 -4.50 10.38 -4.59
CA LEU A 19 -4.72 10.03 -3.19
C LEU A 19 -4.18 11.12 -2.24
N MET A 20 -3.03 11.70 -2.56
CA MET A 20 -2.44 12.80 -1.78
C MET A 20 -3.28 14.07 -1.87
N ASP A 21 -3.77 14.41 -3.07
CA ASP A 21 -4.60 15.60 -3.30
C ASP A 21 -5.99 15.47 -2.64
N ASN A 22 -6.53 14.25 -2.57
CA ASN A 22 -7.88 13.98 -2.06
C ASN A 22 -7.88 12.77 -1.11
N PRO A 23 -7.36 12.93 0.12
CA PRO A 23 -7.30 11.83 1.07
C PRO A 23 -8.71 11.40 1.50
N PRO A 24 -8.99 10.09 1.58
CA PRO A 24 -10.25 9.57 2.09
C PRO A 24 -10.40 9.88 3.59
N SER A 25 -11.64 10.05 4.06
CA SER A 25 -11.94 10.25 5.48
C SER A 25 -11.87 8.97 6.32
N GLN A 26 -11.92 7.79 5.67
CA GLN A 26 -11.86 6.49 6.34
C GLN A 26 -10.40 6.02 6.53
N PRO A 27 -10.04 5.50 7.71
CA PRO A 27 -8.73 4.89 7.93
C PRO A 27 -8.63 3.56 7.19
N LEU A 28 -7.61 3.42 6.35
CA LEU A 28 -7.22 2.21 5.59
C LEU A 28 -8.24 1.78 4.52
N ILE A 29 -7.99 2.24 3.30
CA ILE A 29 -8.70 1.78 2.10
C ILE A 29 -7.74 1.05 1.15
N ALA A 30 -8.22 0.01 0.48
CA ALA A 30 -7.60 -0.45 -0.75
C ALA A 30 -8.06 0.54 -1.82
N TRP A 31 -7.36 1.68 -1.90
CA TRP A 31 -7.76 2.82 -2.75
C TRP A 31 -7.95 2.41 -4.21
N ASP A 32 -7.12 1.46 -4.69
CA ASP A 32 -7.21 0.87 -6.03
C ASP A 32 -8.47 0.02 -6.24
N ARG A 33 -9.12 -0.45 -5.16
CA ARG A 33 -10.26 -1.38 -5.19
C ARG A 33 -11.58 -0.77 -4.76
N THR A 34 -11.59 0.51 -4.36
CA THR A 34 -12.77 1.26 -3.84
C THR A 34 -13.56 0.54 -2.74
N LYS A 35 -12.94 -0.45 -2.09
CA LYS A 35 -13.56 -1.31 -1.07
C LYS A 35 -12.86 -1.12 0.28
N PRO A 36 -13.61 -1.21 1.39
CA PRO A 36 -13.02 -1.29 2.71
C PRO A 36 -12.00 -2.43 2.80
N VAL A 37 -10.91 -2.20 3.51
CA VAL A 37 -9.93 -3.25 3.80
C VAL A 37 -10.43 -4.10 4.95
N ASP A 38 -10.34 -5.41 4.81
CA ASP A 38 -10.53 -6.33 5.92
C ASP A 38 -9.37 -6.16 6.91
N LEU A 39 -9.66 -5.73 8.13
CA LEU A 39 -8.66 -5.44 9.15
C LEU A 39 -8.14 -6.71 9.84
N ASP A 40 -8.79 -7.86 9.64
CA ASP A 40 -8.36 -9.15 10.17
C ASP A 40 -7.30 -9.84 9.28
N LEU A 41 -6.87 -9.18 8.20
CA LEU A 41 -5.81 -9.68 7.32
C LEU A 41 -4.49 -9.84 8.09
N PRO A 42 -3.80 -11.00 7.98
CA PRO A 42 -2.51 -11.23 8.64
C PRO A 42 -1.44 -10.19 8.30
N THR A 43 -1.50 -9.59 7.10
CA THR A 43 -0.59 -8.53 6.66
C THR A 43 -0.76 -7.22 7.44
N LEU A 44 -1.86 -7.04 8.17
CA LEU A 44 -2.13 -5.90 9.05
C LEU A 44 -1.88 -6.22 10.54
N SER A 45 -1.32 -7.38 10.85
CA SER A 45 -0.97 -7.79 12.21
C SER A 45 0.09 -6.88 12.83
N LYS A 46 -0.30 -6.14 13.88
CA LYS A 46 0.62 -5.33 14.70
C LYS A 46 1.77 -6.17 15.27
N LYS A 47 1.48 -7.41 15.70
CA LYS A 47 2.48 -8.31 16.27
C LYS A 47 3.55 -8.67 15.24
N ASP A 48 3.13 -8.98 14.02
CA ASP A 48 4.07 -9.36 12.96
C ASP A 48 4.86 -8.15 12.45
N ALA A 49 4.24 -6.96 12.40
CA ALA A 49 4.93 -5.71 12.12
C ALA A 49 6.03 -5.41 13.15
N LEU A 50 5.74 -5.58 14.45
CA LEU A 50 6.73 -5.41 15.52
C LEU A 50 7.85 -6.45 15.42
N LYS A 51 7.52 -7.71 15.14
CA LYS A 51 8.50 -8.77 14.93
C LYS A 51 9.44 -8.43 13.77
N LEU A 52 8.89 -8.01 12.64
CA LEU A 52 9.65 -7.61 11.47
C LEU A 52 10.59 -6.44 11.81
N TYR A 53 10.08 -5.40 12.47
CA TYR A 53 10.89 -4.27 12.90
C TYR A 53 12.05 -4.68 13.81
N GLN A 54 11.81 -5.54 14.81
CA GLN A 54 12.90 -6.01 15.68
C GLN A 54 13.96 -6.81 14.93
N LEU A 55 13.56 -7.55 13.90
CA LEU A 55 14.49 -8.30 13.05
C LEU A 55 15.27 -7.38 12.12
N THR A 56 14.70 -6.29 11.61
CA THR A 56 15.33 -5.45 10.58
C THR A 56 15.95 -4.16 11.10
N LYS A 57 15.70 -3.75 12.35
CA LYS A 57 16.22 -2.48 12.90
C LYS A 57 17.74 -2.32 12.87
N HIS A 58 18.50 -3.40 12.71
CA HIS A 58 19.96 -3.38 12.68
C HIS A 58 20.55 -3.07 11.29
N ILE A 59 19.71 -3.00 10.26
CA ILE A 59 20.09 -2.62 8.88
C ILE A 59 19.52 -1.26 8.46
N LEU A 60 18.95 -0.52 9.42
CA LEU A 60 18.43 0.84 9.26
C LEU A 60 19.38 1.82 9.96
#